data_AF-A0A371JQ63-F1
#
_entry.id   AF-A0A371JQ63-F1
#
_cell.length_a   1.000
_cell.length_b   1.000
_cell.length_c   1.000
_cell.angle_alpha   90.00
_cell.angle_beta   90.00
_cell.angle_gamma   90.00
#
_symmetry.space_group_name_H-M   'P 1'
#
loop_
_entity.id
_entity.type
_entity.pdbx_description
1 polymer ?
#
loop_
_entity_poly.entity_id
_entity_poly.type
_entity_poly.pdbx_seq_one_letter_code
_entity_poly.pdbx_strand_id
1 'polypeptide(L)'
;MSRDEELKERWEVLVEKLSNQFSDGDPLELDGIIYLVGVQELGDFKRNFKKDEKVNLMHIAICRLLEPYGYYDFDFFDEDGWPHYKVKEQLPVLKAGEQTVLMKEALVNYFLEKKYIN
;
A
#
# COMPACT_ATOMS: atom_id res chain seq x y z
N MET A 1 6.82 -24.81 -2.15
CA MET A 1 6.34 -23.91 -1.09
C MET A 1 4.92 -23.56 -1.43
N SER A 2 4.02 -23.57 -0.46
CA SER A 2 2.65 -23.10 -0.67
C SER A 2 2.67 -21.58 -0.91
N ARG A 3 1.68 -21.05 -1.65
CA ARG A 3 1.55 -19.60 -1.90
C ARG A 3 1.51 -18.80 -0.59
N ASP A 4 0.95 -19.39 0.46
CA ASP A 4 0.82 -18.78 1.77
C ASP A 4 2.17 -18.69 2.51
N GLU A 5 3.04 -19.70 2.38
CA GLU A 5 4.40 -19.67 2.93
C GLU A 5 5.26 -18.60 2.24
N GLU A 6 5.21 -18.52 0.91
CA GLU A 6 5.96 -17.51 0.14
C GLU A 6 5.50 -16.08 0.46
N LEU A 7 4.19 -15.86 0.59
CA LEU A 7 3.64 -14.58 1.00
C LEU A 7 4.13 -14.19 2.41
N LYS A 8 4.14 -15.15 3.34
CA LYS A 8 4.59 -14.91 4.71
C LYS A 8 6.06 -14.52 4.76
N GLU A 9 6.94 -15.26 4.08
CA GLU A 9 8.38 -14.97 4.02
C GLU A 9 8.65 -13.59 3.40
N ARG A 10 8.02 -13.29 2.27
CA ARG A 10 8.16 -11.97 1.63
C ARG A 10 7.62 -10.84 2.49
N TRP A 11 6.51 -11.06 3.19
CA TRP A 11 5.96 -10.08 4.11
C TRP A 11 6.91 -9.79 5.26
N GLU A 12 7.51 -10.82 5.87
CA GLU A 12 8.49 -10.66 6.95
C GLU A 12 9.71 -9.85 6.48
N VAL A 13 10.26 -10.17 5.31
CA VAL A 13 11.38 -9.43 4.69
C VAL A 13 11.00 -7.97 4.41
N LEU A 14 9.78 -7.73 3.91
CA LEU A 14 9.28 -6.38 3.63
C LEU A 14 9.20 -5.55 4.91
N VAL A 15 8.56 -6.09 5.95
CA VAL A 15 8.42 -5.43 7.25
C VAL A 15 9.80 -5.13 7.82
N GLU A 16 10.71 -6.09 7.86
CA GLU A 16 12.06 -5.90 8.40
C GLU A 16 12.80 -4.75 7.68
N LYS A 17 12.82 -4.77 6.34
CA LYS A 17 13.49 -3.74 5.55
C LYS A 17 12.92 -2.35 5.78
N LEU A 18 11.59 -2.21 5.72
CA LEU A 18 10.94 -0.91 5.90
C LEU A 18 11.10 -0.41 7.34
N SER A 19 11.00 -1.30 8.33
CA SER A 19 11.16 -0.96 9.75
C SER A 19 12.56 -0.43 10.04
N ASN A 20 13.59 -1.09 9.48
CA ASN A 20 14.98 -0.64 9.59
C ASN A 20 15.23 0.71 8.88
N GLN A 21 14.49 1.00 7.82
CA GLN A 21 14.67 2.23 7.03
C GLN A 21 13.90 3.43 7.58
N PHE A 22 12.71 3.21 8.15
CA PHE A 22 11.76 4.28 8.47
C PHE A 22 11.29 4.32 9.92
N SER A 23 11.62 3.32 10.74
CA SER A 23 11.14 3.19 12.12
C SER A 23 12.23 2.76 13.10
N ASP A 24 13.52 3.02 12.79
CA ASP A 24 14.68 2.70 13.64
C ASP A 24 14.72 1.22 14.12
N GLY A 25 14.17 0.30 13.31
CA GLY A 25 14.09 -1.13 13.61
C GLY A 25 12.82 -1.56 14.35
N ASP A 26 11.96 -0.64 14.79
CA ASP A 26 10.65 -0.98 15.34
C ASP A 26 9.71 -1.51 14.23
N PRO A 27 9.09 -2.69 14.41
CA PRO A 27 8.26 -3.30 13.38
C PRO A 27 7.12 -2.40 12.92
N LEU A 28 7.11 -2.06 11.62
CA LEU A 28 6.01 -1.36 10.99
C LEU A 28 4.78 -2.25 10.86
N GLU A 29 3.65 -1.73 11.28
CA GLU A 29 2.35 -2.35 11.08
C GLU A 29 1.83 -2.12 9.65
N LEU A 30 0.79 -2.88 9.28
CA LEU A 30 0.16 -2.82 7.96
C LEU A 30 -0.19 -1.38 7.56
N ASP A 31 -0.83 -0.63 8.45
CA ASP A 31 -1.26 0.75 8.18
C ASP A 31 -0.07 1.69 7.95
N GLY A 32 1.04 1.47 8.66
CA GLY A 32 2.27 2.23 8.46
C GLY A 32 2.86 2.00 7.08
N ILE A 33 2.86 0.75 6.61
CA ILE A 33 3.35 0.40 5.27
C ILE A 33 2.43 0.94 4.18
N ILE A 34 1.09 0.85 4.36
CA ILE A 34 0.11 1.46 3.44
C ILE A 34 0.34 2.98 3.36
N TYR A 35 0.56 3.64 4.49
CA TYR A 35 0.85 5.06 4.52
C TYR A 35 2.11 5.42 3.73
N LEU A 36 3.19 4.64 3.87
CA LEU A 36 4.42 4.83 3.07
C LEU A 36 4.17 4.71 1.56
N VAL A 37 3.33 3.74 1.14
CA VAL A 37 2.91 3.63 -0.27
C VAL A 37 2.16 4.88 -0.71
N GLY A 38 1.24 5.39 0.11
CA GLY A 38 0.50 6.62 -0.19
C GLY A 38 1.43 7.82 -0.41
N VAL A 39 2.40 8.02 0.49
CA VAL A 39 3.40 9.08 0.35
C VAL A 39 4.24 8.89 -0.92
N GLN A 40 4.63 7.65 -1.22
CA GLN A 40 5.40 7.31 -2.42
C GLN A 40 4.64 7.64 -3.71
N GLU A 41 3.34 7.34 -3.76
CA GLU A 41 2.51 7.57 -4.94
C GLU A 41 2.14 9.05 -5.12
N LEU A 42 2.05 9.82 -4.03
CA LEU A 42 1.94 11.28 -4.13
C LEU A 42 3.26 11.93 -4.57
N GLY A 43 4.41 11.37 -4.19
CA GLY A 43 5.74 11.86 -4.58
C GLY A 43 6.25 13.08 -3.80
N ASP A 44 5.47 13.62 -2.85
CA ASP A 44 5.86 14.75 -1.99
C ASP A 44 6.42 14.28 -0.64
N PHE A 45 7.71 13.93 -0.64
CA PHE A 45 8.40 13.38 0.53
C PHE A 45 8.78 14.39 1.62
N LYS A 46 8.75 15.70 1.31
CA LYS A 46 9.25 16.75 2.22
C LYS A 46 8.13 17.44 2.99
N ARG A 47 6.89 17.24 2.56
CA ARG A 47 5.72 17.84 3.17
C ARG A 47 5.29 17.07 4.42
N ASN A 48 4.92 17.83 5.45
CA ASN A 48 4.20 17.28 6.59
C ASN A 48 2.70 17.27 6.28
N PHE A 49 2.07 16.11 6.40
CA PHE A 49 0.64 15.93 6.13
C PHE A 49 -0.22 16.12 7.38
N LYS A 50 -1.29 16.90 7.25
CA LYS A 50 -2.35 17.04 8.25
C LYS A 50 -3.17 15.75 8.36
N LYS A 51 -3.98 15.62 9.41
CA LYS A 51 -4.73 14.39 9.71
C LYS A 51 -5.65 13.96 8.55
N ASP A 52 -6.34 14.90 7.95
CA ASP A 52 -7.20 14.74 6.76
C ASP A 52 -6.39 14.28 5.53
N GLU A 53 -5.24 14.90 5.29
CA GLU A 53 -4.36 14.51 4.19
C GLU A 53 -3.80 13.10 4.37
N LYS A 54 -3.54 12.67 5.63
CA LYS A 54 -3.14 11.29 5.91
C LYS A 54 -4.23 10.29 5.52
N VAL A 55 -5.51 10.64 5.69
CA VAL A 55 -6.63 9.78 5.24
C VAL A 55 -6.65 9.70 3.72
N ASN A 56 -6.41 10.81 3.02
CA ASN A 56 -6.31 10.83 1.56
C ASN A 56 -5.14 9.97 1.06
N LEU A 57 -3.98 10.02 1.74
CA LEU A 57 -2.84 9.16 1.43
C LEU A 57 -3.17 7.67 1.58
N MET A 58 -3.93 7.30 2.62
CA MET A 58 -4.41 5.92 2.78
C MET A 58 -5.33 5.52 1.63
N HIS A 59 -6.21 6.41 1.18
CA HIS A 59 -7.09 6.13 0.05
C HIS A 59 -6.31 5.92 -1.25
N ILE A 60 -5.35 6.80 -1.56
CA ILE A 60 -4.46 6.67 -2.72
C ILE A 60 -3.72 5.33 -2.69
N ALA A 61 -3.13 5.00 -1.53
CA ALA A 61 -2.39 3.76 -1.36
C ALA A 61 -3.29 2.55 -1.65
N ILE A 62 -4.48 2.49 -1.06
CA ILE A 62 -5.42 1.38 -1.27
C ILE A 62 -5.85 1.30 -2.73
N CYS A 63 -6.20 2.42 -3.37
CA CYS A 63 -6.56 2.44 -4.78
C CYS A 63 -5.42 1.93 -5.67
N ARG A 64 -4.19 2.39 -5.44
CA ARG A 64 -3.01 1.94 -6.19
C ARG A 64 -2.73 0.45 -5.98
N LEU A 65 -2.86 -0.03 -4.75
CA LEU A 65 -2.61 -1.44 -4.39
C LEU A 65 -3.65 -2.38 -5.01
N LEU A 66 -4.89 -1.91 -5.15
CA LEU A 66 -6.01 -2.71 -5.65
C LEU A 66 -6.30 -2.49 -7.15
N GLU A 67 -5.61 -1.56 -7.80
CA GLU A 67 -5.67 -1.35 -9.25
C GLU A 67 -5.30 -2.62 -10.05
N PRO A 68 -4.20 -3.36 -9.74
CA PRO A 68 -3.87 -4.60 -10.44
C PRO A 68 -4.94 -5.71 -10.30
N TYR A 69 -5.79 -5.59 -9.28
CA TYR A 69 -6.88 -6.52 -9.01
C TYR A 69 -8.18 -6.13 -9.73
N GLY A 70 -8.19 -4.99 -10.43
CA GLY A 70 -9.32 -4.53 -11.24
C GLY A 70 -10.38 -3.73 -10.48
N TYR A 71 -10.19 -3.43 -9.20
CA TYR A 71 -11.17 -2.68 -8.40
C TYR A 71 -11.11 -1.17 -8.68
N TYR A 72 -9.92 -0.65 -8.97
CA TYR A 72 -9.67 0.75 -9.25
C TYR A 72 -8.88 0.92 -10.54
N ASP A 73 -8.93 2.11 -11.10
CA ASP A 73 -8.17 2.50 -12.28
C ASP A 73 -7.74 3.95 -12.12
N PHE A 74 -6.48 4.25 -12.42
CA PHE A 74 -6.02 5.62 -12.42
C PHE A 74 -6.86 6.48 -13.38
N ASP A 75 -7.19 7.69 -12.94
CA ASP A 75 -7.99 8.64 -13.73
C ASP A 75 -7.15 9.85 -14.13
N PHE A 76 -6.79 10.71 -13.17
CA PHE A 76 -5.98 11.91 -13.40
C PHE A 76 -5.30 12.41 -12.12
N PHE A 77 -4.40 13.37 -12.24
CA PHE A 77 -3.89 14.17 -11.13
C PHE A 77 -4.63 15.50 -11.07
N ASP A 78 -5.09 15.92 -9.90
CA ASP A 78 -5.74 17.22 -9.72
C ASP A 78 -4.74 18.40 -9.73
N GLU A 79 -5.24 19.62 -9.57
CA GLU A 79 -4.43 20.85 -9.57
C GLU A 79 -3.40 20.89 -8.42
N ASP A 80 -3.68 20.17 -7.33
CA ASP A 80 -2.80 20.04 -6.18
C ASP A 80 -1.83 18.85 -6.31
N GLY A 81 -1.89 18.13 -7.43
CA GLY A 81 -1.03 16.99 -7.75
C GLY A 81 -1.45 15.67 -7.10
N TRP A 82 -2.66 15.56 -6.55
CA TRP A 82 -3.14 14.33 -5.94
C TRP A 82 -3.65 13.36 -7.02
N PRO A 83 -3.23 12.08 -7.00
CA PRO A 83 -3.77 11.07 -7.92
C PRO A 83 -5.20 10.70 -7.53
N HIS A 84 -6.10 10.74 -8.52
CA HIS A 84 -7.48 10.29 -8.41
C HIS A 84 -7.69 8.99 -9.17
N TYR A 85 -8.56 8.15 -8.61
CA TYR A 85 -8.88 6.83 -9.14
C TYR A 85 -10.40 6.69 -9.29
N LYS A 86 -10.82 6.02 -10.36
CA LYS A 86 -12.22 5.64 -10.55
C LYS A 86 -12.44 4.21 -10.07
N VAL A 87 -13.58 3.97 -9.44
CA VAL A 87 -14.02 2.61 -9.04
C VAL A 87 -14.46 1.86 -10.30
N LYS A 88 -13.78 0.76 -10.62
CA LYS A 88 -14.19 -0.16 -11.69
C LYS A 88 -15.14 -1.23 -11.19
N GLU A 89 -14.83 -1.80 -10.02
CA GLU A 89 -15.63 -2.85 -9.41
C GLU A 89 -15.69 -2.64 -7.90
N GLN A 90 -16.83 -2.94 -7.28
CA GLN A 90 -16.95 -2.87 -5.84
C GLN A 90 -16.23 -4.05 -5.20
N LEU A 91 -15.40 -3.76 -4.20
CA LEU A 91 -14.81 -4.81 -3.36
C LEU A 91 -15.93 -5.67 -2.75
N PRO A 92 -15.81 -7.01 -2.82
CA PRO A 92 -16.75 -7.88 -2.14
C PRO A 92 -16.69 -7.66 -0.62
N VAL A 93 -17.74 -8.07 0.07
CA VAL A 93 -17.74 -8.03 1.54
C VAL A 93 -16.75 -9.07 2.06
N LEU A 94 -15.58 -8.59 2.50
CA LEU A 94 -14.52 -9.41 3.06
C LEU A 94 -14.58 -9.41 4.58
N LYS A 95 -14.28 -10.55 5.20
CA LYS A 95 -14.05 -10.63 6.66
C LYS A 95 -12.72 -9.95 7.00
N ALA A 96 -12.54 -9.51 8.25
CA ALA A 96 -11.33 -8.82 8.69
C ALA A 96 -10.02 -9.58 8.37
N GLY A 97 -10.02 -10.92 8.51
CA GLY A 97 -8.88 -11.74 8.14
C GLY A 97 -8.58 -11.75 6.64
N GLU A 98 -9.62 -11.81 5.81
CA GLU A 98 -9.49 -11.80 4.34
C GLU A 98 -9.01 -10.43 3.84
N GLN A 99 -9.49 -9.33 4.43
CA GLN A 99 -8.98 -7.99 4.15
C GLN A 99 -7.48 -7.87 4.46
N THR A 100 -7.07 -8.39 5.62
CA THR A 100 -5.66 -8.35 6.03
C THR A 100 -4.78 -9.13 5.05
N VAL A 101 -5.20 -10.32 4.63
CA VAL A 101 -4.44 -11.14 3.67
C VAL A 101 -4.36 -10.44 2.31
N LEU A 102 -5.48 -9.92 1.80
CA LEU A 102 -5.51 -9.18 0.54
C LEU A 102 -4.54 -8.00 0.55
N MET A 103 -4.55 -7.19 1.62
CA MET A 103 -3.68 -6.03 1.72
C MET A 103 -2.20 -6.41 1.83
N LYS A 104 -1.87 -7.47 2.59
CA LYS A 104 -0.48 -7.98 2.66
C LYS A 104 -0.01 -8.45 1.30
N GLU A 105 -0.84 -9.20 0.57
CA GLU A 105 -0.53 -9.67 -0.76
C GLU A 105 -0.32 -8.50 -1.73
N ALA A 106 -1.23 -7.53 -1.74
CA ALA A 106 -1.13 -6.35 -2.60
C ALA A 106 0.14 -5.54 -2.32
N LEU A 107 0.49 -5.35 -1.04
CA LEU A 107 1.74 -4.67 -0.64
C LEU A 107 2.97 -5.43 -1.10
N VAL A 108 3.05 -6.74 -0.83
CA VAL A 108 4.18 -7.55 -1.29
C VAL A 108 4.33 -7.47 -2.80
N ASN A 109 3.24 -7.60 -3.55
CA ASN A 109 3.24 -7.48 -5.01
C ASN A 109 3.71 -6.09 -5.48
N TYR A 110 3.23 -5.02 -4.83
CA TYR A 110 3.68 -3.66 -5.12
C TYR A 110 5.20 -3.50 -4.91
N PHE A 111 5.75 -3.98 -3.80
CA PHE A 111 7.19 -3.86 -3.54
C PHE A 111 8.04 -4.81 -4.39
N LEU A 112 7.50 -5.93 -4.87
CA LEU A 112 8.11 -6.78 -5.90
C LEU A 112 8.14 -6.08 -7.26
N GLU A 113 7.02 -5.46 -7.68
CA GLU A 113 6.91 -4.70 -8.93
C GLU A 113 7.94 -3.56 -8.96
N LYS A 114 8.08 -2.85 -7.83
CA LYS A 114 9.08 -1.78 -7.65
C LYS A 114 10.50 -2.29 -7.41
N LYS A 115 10.73 -3.61 -7.40
CA LYS A 115 12.03 -4.27 -7.18
C LYS A 115 12.71 -3.89 -5.86
N TYR A 116 11.93 -3.62 -4.83
CA TYR A 116 12.43 -3.30 -3.49
C TYR A 116 12.76 -4.58 -2.69
N ILE A 117 11.98 -5.63 -2.91
CA ILE A 117 12.19 -6.99 -2.41
C ILE A 117 12.26 -7.96 -3.61
N ASN A 118 12.83 -9.16 -3.39
CA ASN A 118 13.02 -10.21 -4.38
C ASN A 118 12.30 -11.49 -3.92
#